data_AF-A0A539DG68-F1
#
_entry.id   AF-A0A539DG68-F1
#
_cell.length_a   1.000
_cell.length_b   1.000
_cell.length_c   1.000
_cell.angle_alpha   90.00
_cell.angle_beta   90.00
_cell.angle_gamma   90.00
#
_symmetry.space_group_name_H-M   'P 1'
#
loop_
_entity.id
_entity.type
_entity.pdbx_description
1 polymer ?
#
loop_
_entity_poly.entity_id
_entity_poly.type
_entity_poly.pdbx_seq_one_letter_code
_entity_poly.pdbx_strand_id
1 'polypeptide(L)'
;MTMKPLSGVRILEFDGLGPVTFAGMMLADLGADVLRLSRNANAGAPVFSEVGGEVLHRGRAAVGVNLKDPGDHASVLELIGAADAVIEGFRPGVMERLGLGPDVCSGLNPKLVYGRITGWGQTGPMARQVGHDINYIALSGALHAMGEPDRPPRPPLNLVGDYGGGALMLLTGVLAGLLEARSTGRGRVVDAAMTDGSAVLMSLFQALGARGLWSEARGANLLDGGAPFYRCYAGNSIAVQFAGLAGASGAV
;
A
#
# COMPACT_ATOMS: atom_id res chain seq x y z
N MET A 1 28.99 -11.96 -1.61
CA MET A 1 27.72 -11.23 -1.75
C MET A 1 26.63 -12.05 -1.09
N THR A 2 25.99 -11.53 -0.06
CA THR A 2 24.82 -12.19 0.55
C THR A 2 23.66 -12.14 -0.45
N MET A 3 23.08 -13.29 -0.80
CA MET A 3 21.86 -13.32 -1.61
C MET A 3 20.75 -12.57 -0.88
N LYS A 4 19.99 -11.74 -1.60
CA LYS A 4 18.85 -11.01 -1.03
C LYS A 4 17.64 -11.94 -0.89
N PRO A 5 16.69 -11.66 0.03
CA PRO A 5 15.57 -12.56 0.31
C PRO A 5 14.70 -12.94 -0.88
N LEU A 6 14.53 -12.03 -1.85
CA LEU A 6 13.72 -12.25 -3.06
C LEU A 6 14.56 -12.47 -4.33
N SER A 7 15.85 -12.78 -4.20
CA SER A 7 16.67 -13.12 -5.36
C SER A 7 16.05 -14.26 -6.17
N GLY A 8 15.88 -14.04 -7.47
CA GLY A 8 15.27 -14.99 -8.40
C GLY A 8 13.75 -14.89 -8.52
N VAL A 9 13.08 -14.01 -7.77
CA VAL A 9 11.65 -13.73 -7.91
C VAL A 9 11.44 -12.65 -8.97
N ARG A 10 10.58 -12.92 -9.96
CA ARG A 10 10.21 -11.98 -11.02
C ARG A 10 8.84 -11.37 -10.77
N ILE A 11 8.75 -10.05 -10.82
CA ILE A 11 7.51 -9.33 -10.53
C ILE A 11 7.23 -8.33 -11.64
N LEU A 12 5.99 -8.35 -12.14
CA LEU A 12 5.51 -7.37 -13.09
C LEU A 12 4.68 -6.32 -12.35
N GLU A 13 5.14 -5.07 -12.37
CA GLU A 13 4.45 -3.92 -11.77
C GLU A 13 3.72 -3.17 -12.88
N PHE A 14 2.39 -3.15 -12.85
CA PHE A 14 1.64 -2.19 -13.66
C PHE A 14 1.69 -0.84 -12.96
N ASP A 15 2.40 0.11 -13.58
CA ASP A 15 2.73 1.38 -12.97
C ASP A 15 1.48 2.13 -12.52
N GLY A 16 1.58 2.73 -11.35
CA GLY A 16 0.49 3.42 -10.67
C GLY A 16 1.02 4.55 -9.80
N LEU A 17 0.17 5.06 -8.91
CA LEU A 17 0.54 6.05 -7.90
C LEU A 17 0.34 5.46 -6.51
N GLY A 18 1.00 6.04 -5.51
CA GLY A 18 0.80 5.74 -4.10
C GLY A 18 1.22 4.32 -3.74
N PRO A 19 0.28 3.42 -3.40
CA PRO A 19 0.60 2.12 -2.81
C PRO A 19 1.40 1.19 -3.71
N VAL A 20 1.07 1.11 -5.01
CA VAL A 20 1.72 0.16 -5.94
C VAL A 20 3.20 0.52 -6.13
N THR A 21 3.48 1.80 -6.39
CA THR A 21 4.85 2.29 -6.60
C THR A 21 5.72 2.05 -5.37
N PHE A 22 5.17 2.26 -4.17
CA PHE A 22 5.87 1.96 -2.92
C PHE A 22 6.10 0.46 -2.73
N ALA A 23 5.11 -0.39 -3.05
CA ALA A 23 5.26 -1.84 -2.99
C ALA A 23 6.34 -2.35 -3.97
N GLY A 24 6.33 -1.88 -5.23
CA GLY A 24 7.35 -2.24 -6.22
C GLY A 24 8.77 -1.87 -5.78
N MET A 25 8.92 -0.69 -5.16
CA MET A 25 10.18 -0.24 -4.56
C MET A 25 10.66 -1.18 -3.45
N MET A 26 9.78 -1.51 -2.51
CA MET A 26 10.11 -2.42 -1.41
C MET A 26 10.50 -3.82 -1.89
N LEU A 27 9.79 -4.36 -2.89
CA LEU A 27 10.09 -5.68 -3.46
C LEU A 27 11.44 -5.69 -4.18
N ALA A 28 11.75 -4.65 -4.94
CA ALA A 28 13.06 -4.48 -5.57
C ALA A 28 14.19 -4.34 -4.54
N ASP A 29 13.98 -3.57 -3.48
CA ASP A 29 14.95 -3.43 -2.39
C ASP A 29 15.24 -4.77 -1.70
N LEU A 30 14.21 -5.61 -1.52
CA LEU A 30 14.29 -7.00 -1.04
C LEU A 30 14.91 -7.98 -2.06
N GLY A 31 15.21 -7.53 -3.28
CA GLY A 31 15.99 -8.26 -4.28
C GLY A 31 15.19 -8.98 -5.36
N ALA A 32 13.89 -8.71 -5.49
CA ALA A 32 13.11 -9.18 -6.63
C ALA A 32 13.54 -8.47 -7.92
N ASP A 33 13.46 -9.18 -9.04
CA ASP A 33 13.55 -8.60 -10.37
C ASP A 33 12.18 -8.01 -10.74
N VAL A 34 12.04 -6.70 -10.53
CA VAL A 34 10.79 -5.98 -10.79
C VAL A 34 10.89 -5.28 -12.14
N LEU A 35 9.96 -5.58 -13.05
CA LEU A 35 9.78 -4.86 -14.30
C LEU A 35 8.52 -4.00 -14.21
N ARG A 36 8.71 -2.68 -14.30
CA ARG A 36 7.61 -1.71 -14.27
C ARG A 36 7.10 -1.43 -15.67
N LEU A 37 5.82 -1.73 -15.91
CA LEU A 37 5.11 -1.40 -17.13
C LEU A 37 4.50 -0.02 -17.01
N SER A 38 5.20 0.99 -17.54
CA SER A 38 4.69 2.36 -17.59
C SER A 38 3.87 2.58 -18.85
N ARG A 39 2.96 3.56 -18.83
CA ARG A 39 2.26 3.96 -20.05
C ARG A 39 3.27 4.62 -21.00
N ASN A 40 3.34 4.17 -22.25
CA ASN A 40 4.23 4.78 -23.23
C ASN A 40 3.84 6.25 -23.52
N ALA A 41 4.81 7.07 -23.95
CA ALA A 41 4.58 8.49 -24.23
C ALA A 41 3.51 8.73 -25.31
N ASN A 42 3.36 7.79 -26.26
CA ASN A 42 2.39 7.84 -27.34
C ASN A 42 0.94 7.56 -26.89
N ALA A 43 0.74 7.00 -25.69
CA ALA A 43 -0.57 6.79 -25.07
C ALA A 43 -1.01 7.97 -24.17
N GLY A 44 -0.22 9.06 -24.15
CA GLY A 44 -0.43 10.28 -23.37
C GLY A 44 0.27 10.22 -22.01
N ALA A 45 1.01 11.28 -21.67
CA ALA A 45 1.68 11.40 -20.37
C ALA A 45 0.66 11.57 -19.24
N PRO A 46 0.67 10.72 -18.20
CA PRO A 46 -0.15 10.97 -17.02
C PRO A 46 0.27 12.27 -16.33
N VAL A 47 -0.68 12.96 -15.70
CA VAL A 47 -0.48 14.21 -14.92
C VAL A 47 0.60 14.06 -13.84
N PHE A 48 0.91 12.83 -13.45
CA PHE A 48 1.85 12.44 -12.41
C PHE A 48 2.94 11.48 -12.92
N SER A 49 3.33 11.58 -14.19
CA SER A 49 4.45 10.80 -14.72
C SER A 49 5.69 11.01 -13.84
N GLU A 50 6.25 9.91 -13.32
CA GLU A 50 7.43 9.90 -12.45
C GLU A 50 7.27 10.58 -11.08
N VAL A 51 6.05 10.65 -10.53
CA VAL A 51 5.87 11.06 -9.13
C VAL A 51 6.66 10.13 -8.22
N GLY A 52 7.62 10.71 -7.51
CA GLY A 52 8.57 10.01 -6.63
C GLY A 52 9.97 9.83 -7.21
N GLY A 53 10.17 10.07 -8.52
CA GLY A 53 11.46 10.06 -9.21
C GLY A 53 12.35 8.87 -8.85
N GLU A 54 13.65 9.13 -8.78
CA GLU A 54 14.66 8.13 -8.42
C GLU A 54 14.42 7.48 -7.05
N VAL A 55 13.81 8.21 -6.11
CA VAL A 55 13.55 7.67 -4.77
C VAL A 55 12.57 6.51 -4.87
N LEU A 56 11.38 6.72 -5.45
CA LEU A 56 10.37 5.68 -5.50
C LEU A 56 10.60 4.65 -6.62
N HIS A 57 11.37 4.97 -7.65
CA HIS A 57 11.60 4.08 -8.80
C HIS A 57 12.94 3.33 -8.77
N ARG A 58 13.78 3.54 -7.74
CA ARG A 58 15.05 2.81 -7.60
C ARG A 58 14.90 1.29 -7.69
N GLY A 59 16.00 0.65 -8.10
CA GLY A 59 16.18 -0.80 -8.02
C GLY A 59 15.41 -1.62 -9.05
N ARG A 60 14.69 -0.98 -9.98
CA ARG A 60 13.86 -1.68 -10.96
C ARG A 60 13.85 -1.02 -12.33
N ALA A 61 13.74 -1.84 -13.36
CA ALA A 61 13.65 -1.39 -14.75
C ALA A 61 12.22 -0.93 -15.08
N ALA A 62 12.09 -0.08 -16.10
CA ALA A 62 10.79 0.33 -16.63
C ALA A 62 10.75 0.18 -18.15
N VAL A 63 9.62 -0.24 -18.68
CA VAL A 63 9.34 -0.30 -20.12
C VAL A 63 7.98 0.34 -20.39
N GLY A 64 7.95 1.21 -21.40
CA GLY A 64 6.72 1.86 -21.84
C GLY A 64 5.89 0.92 -22.70
N VAL A 65 4.63 0.70 -22.35
CA VAL A 65 3.68 -0.12 -23.09
C VAL A 65 2.41 0.64 -23.43
N ASN A 66 1.78 0.29 -24.55
CA ASN A 66 0.43 0.66 -24.91
C ASN A 66 -0.44 -0.60 -24.94
N LEU A 67 -1.17 -0.87 -23.86
CA LEU A 67 -2.03 -2.06 -23.74
C LEU A 67 -3.21 -2.11 -24.73
N LYS A 68 -3.39 -1.08 -25.57
CA LYS A 68 -4.33 -1.10 -26.70
C LYS A 68 -3.69 -1.62 -27.99
N ASP A 69 -2.36 -1.61 -28.07
CA ASP A 69 -1.63 -2.21 -29.16
C ASP A 69 -1.60 -3.75 -28.96
N PRO A 70 -2.07 -4.55 -29.93
CA PRO A 70 -2.10 -6.00 -29.81
C PRO A 70 -0.71 -6.64 -29.61
N GLY A 71 0.35 -6.04 -30.14
CA GLY A 71 1.73 -6.54 -30.00
C GLY A 71 2.26 -6.33 -28.59
N ASP A 72 2.06 -5.12 -28.03
CA ASP A 72 2.39 -4.85 -26.63
C ASP A 72 1.55 -5.73 -25.69
N HIS A 73 0.27 -5.93 -26.01
CA HIS A 73 -0.62 -6.80 -25.23
C HIS A 73 -0.13 -8.24 -25.19
N ALA A 74 0.21 -8.82 -26.35
CA ALA A 74 0.77 -10.17 -26.45
C ALA A 74 2.09 -10.29 -25.67
N SER A 75 2.99 -9.31 -25.81
CA SER A 75 4.26 -9.27 -25.08
C SER A 75 4.07 -9.23 -23.56
N VAL A 76 3.08 -8.48 -23.09
CA VAL A 76 2.74 -8.42 -21.65
C VAL A 76 2.18 -9.75 -21.14
N LEU A 77 1.35 -10.45 -21.93
CA LEU A 77 0.88 -11.80 -21.56
C LEU A 77 2.05 -12.79 -21.46
N GLU A 78 3.02 -12.73 -22.36
CA GLU A 78 4.23 -13.57 -22.29
C GLU A 78 5.05 -13.28 -21.02
N LEU A 79 5.22 -11.99 -20.67
CA LEU A 79 5.89 -11.59 -19.43
C LEU A 79 5.15 -12.10 -18.18
N ILE A 80 3.81 -12.01 -18.17
CA ILE A 80 2.98 -12.55 -17.08
C ILE A 80 3.17 -14.06 -16.95
N GLY A 81 3.23 -14.80 -18.06
CA GLY A 81 3.48 -16.24 -18.06
C GLY A 81 4.81 -16.64 -17.42
N ALA A 82 5.80 -15.73 -17.41
CA ALA A 82 7.12 -15.95 -16.83
C ALA A 82 7.33 -15.28 -15.45
N ALA A 83 6.35 -14.54 -14.94
CA ALA A 83 6.42 -13.83 -13.67
C ALA A 83 5.95 -14.70 -12.49
N ASP A 84 6.49 -14.46 -11.30
CA ASP A 84 6.02 -15.07 -10.05
C ASP A 84 4.88 -14.27 -9.42
N ALA A 85 4.87 -12.95 -9.64
CA ALA A 85 3.78 -12.08 -9.21
C ALA A 85 3.50 -10.94 -10.18
N VAL A 86 2.25 -10.46 -10.15
CA VAL A 86 1.82 -9.19 -10.75
C VAL A 86 1.35 -8.28 -9.62
N ILE A 87 1.66 -6.99 -9.69
CA ILE A 87 1.06 -5.96 -8.82
C ILE A 87 0.42 -4.84 -9.64
N GLU A 88 -0.79 -4.44 -9.27
CA GLU A 88 -1.55 -3.39 -9.97
C GLU A 88 -2.45 -2.58 -9.02
N GLY A 89 -2.86 -1.39 -9.46
CA GLY A 89 -3.69 -0.47 -8.67
C GLY A 89 -4.79 0.21 -9.49
N PHE A 90 -5.22 -0.42 -10.57
CA PHE A 90 -6.31 0.09 -11.38
C PHE A 90 -7.66 -0.07 -10.67
N ARG A 91 -8.63 0.73 -11.11
CA ARG A 91 -10.01 0.65 -10.62
C ARG A 91 -10.62 -0.73 -10.92
N PRO A 92 -11.60 -1.17 -10.12
CA PRO A 92 -12.23 -2.47 -10.33
C PRO A 92 -12.73 -2.69 -11.76
N GLY A 93 -12.42 -3.85 -12.33
CA GLY A 93 -12.81 -4.26 -13.68
C GLY A 93 -11.92 -3.70 -14.80
N VAL A 94 -10.91 -2.86 -14.52
CA VAL A 94 -10.03 -2.32 -15.57
C VAL A 94 -9.16 -3.42 -16.16
N MET A 95 -8.45 -4.18 -15.33
CA MET A 95 -7.56 -5.24 -15.80
C MET A 95 -8.32 -6.36 -16.51
N GLU A 96 -9.52 -6.69 -16.04
CA GLU A 96 -10.42 -7.63 -16.69
C GLU A 96 -10.82 -7.15 -18.09
N ARG A 97 -11.19 -5.86 -18.25
CA ARG A 97 -11.48 -5.27 -19.58
C ARG A 97 -10.26 -5.22 -20.50
N LEU A 98 -9.06 -5.14 -19.95
CA LEU A 98 -7.81 -5.20 -20.71
C LEU A 98 -7.40 -6.64 -21.03
N GLY A 99 -8.13 -7.67 -20.57
CA GLY A 99 -7.74 -9.07 -20.75
C GLY A 99 -6.51 -9.47 -19.93
N LEU A 100 -6.20 -8.72 -18.87
CA LEU A 100 -5.06 -8.91 -17.96
C LEU A 100 -5.55 -9.12 -16.51
N GLY A 101 -6.81 -9.55 -16.36
CA GLY A 101 -7.40 -9.90 -15.07
C GLY A 101 -6.82 -11.21 -14.51
N PRO A 102 -7.08 -11.50 -13.22
CA PRO A 102 -6.45 -12.63 -12.54
C PRO A 102 -6.80 -13.99 -13.15
N ASP A 103 -8.02 -14.19 -13.64
CA ASP A 103 -8.41 -15.47 -14.24
C ASP A 103 -7.59 -15.78 -15.49
N VAL A 104 -7.37 -14.75 -16.34
CA VAL A 104 -6.50 -14.86 -17.53
C VAL A 104 -5.07 -15.14 -17.09
N CYS A 105 -4.56 -14.36 -16.13
CA CYS A 105 -3.18 -14.49 -15.66
C CYS A 105 -2.91 -15.84 -14.99
N SER A 106 -3.86 -16.37 -14.22
CA SER A 106 -3.79 -17.70 -13.62
C SER A 106 -3.85 -18.81 -14.66
N GLY A 107 -4.52 -18.58 -15.80
CA GLY A 107 -4.52 -19.51 -16.93
C GLY A 107 -3.16 -19.60 -17.62
N LEU A 108 -2.40 -18.50 -17.64
CA LEU A 108 -1.03 -18.46 -18.18
C LEU A 108 -0.01 -19.05 -17.20
N ASN A 109 -0.15 -18.75 -15.91
CA ASN A 109 0.71 -19.28 -14.87
C ASN A 109 -0.11 -19.60 -13.60
N PRO A 110 -0.42 -20.88 -13.32
CA PRO A 110 -1.14 -21.29 -12.12
C PRO A 110 -0.45 -20.97 -10.79
N LYS A 111 0.87 -20.72 -10.82
CA LYS A 111 1.68 -20.34 -9.64
C LYS A 111 1.66 -18.83 -9.37
N LEU A 112 1.13 -18.02 -10.30
CA LEU A 112 1.20 -16.57 -10.24
C LEU A 112 0.43 -16.00 -9.05
N VAL A 113 1.09 -15.14 -8.28
CA VAL A 113 0.44 -14.32 -7.26
C VAL A 113 -0.04 -13.03 -7.90
N TYR A 114 -1.35 -12.81 -7.93
CA TYR A 114 -1.96 -11.60 -8.49
C TYR A 114 -2.29 -10.62 -7.35
N GLY A 115 -1.39 -9.68 -7.12
CA GLY A 115 -1.58 -8.61 -6.14
C GLY A 115 -2.30 -7.41 -6.74
N ARG A 116 -3.32 -6.92 -6.05
CA ARG A 116 -3.96 -5.66 -6.41
C ARG A 116 -4.34 -4.84 -5.19
N ILE A 117 -4.33 -3.53 -5.37
CA ILE A 117 -4.65 -2.58 -4.30
C ILE A 117 -5.57 -1.48 -4.83
N THR A 118 -6.69 -1.29 -4.13
CA THR A 118 -7.60 -0.16 -4.39
C THR A 118 -7.91 0.57 -3.09
N GLY A 119 -8.59 1.71 -3.18
CA GLY A 119 -9.03 2.45 -1.99
C GLY A 119 -10.08 1.71 -1.16
N TRP A 120 -11.10 1.22 -1.86
CA TRP A 120 -12.33 0.68 -1.27
C TRP A 120 -12.47 -0.85 -1.41
N GLY A 121 -11.51 -1.52 -2.03
CA GLY A 121 -11.58 -2.95 -2.40
C GLY A 121 -12.21 -3.17 -3.78
N GLN A 122 -12.07 -4.39 -4.33
CA GLN A 122 -12.70 -4.75 -5.60
C GLN A 122 -14.23 -4.93 -5.49
N THR A 123 -14.74 -5.10 -4.27
CA THR A 123 -16.14 -5.41 -3.98
C THR A 123 -16.72 -4.48 -2.91
N GLY A 124 -18.03 -4.54 -2.71
CA GLY A 124 -18.73 -3.70 -1.74
C GLY A 124 -19.27 -2.39 -2.33
N PRO A 125 -20.04 -1.63 -1.53
CA PRO A 125 -20.84 -0.50 -2.01
C PRO A 125 -19.99 0.69 -2.49
N MET A 126 -18.73 0.77 -2.05
CA MET A 126 -17.82 1.86 -2.40
C MET A 126 -16.81 1.49 -3.49
N ALA A 127 -16.75 0.23 -3.95
CA ALA A 127 -15.75 -0.25 -4.90
C ALA A 127 -15.64 0.60 -6.19
N ARG A 128 -16.76 1.15 -6.65
CA ARG A 128 -16.81 1.98 -7.88
C ARG A 128 -16.66 3.48 -7.63
N GLN A 129 -16.55 3.90 -6.37
CA GLN A 129 -16.46 5.32 -6.02
C GLN A 129 -15.02 5.83 -6.18
N VAL A 130 -14.90 7.12 -6.50
CA VAL A 130 -13.60 7.80 -6.49
C VAL A 130 -13.26 8.14 -5.05
N GLY A 131 -12.00 7.95 -4.68
CA GLY A 131 -11.48 8.39 -3.40
C GLY A 131 -10.02 8.78 -3.53
N HIS A 132 -9.54 9.44 -2.50
CA HIS A 132 -8.13 9.73 -2.25
C HIS A 132 -7.75 9.14 -0.89
N ASP A 133 -6.44 9.01 -0.63
CA ASP A 133 -5.88 8.52 0.64
C ASP A 133 -6.68 8.97 1.87
N ILE A 134 -6.92 10.28 1.98
CA ILE A 134 -7.64 10.91 3.09
C ILE A 134 -9.08 10.37 3.28
N ASN A 135 -9.78 10.00 2.20
CA ASN A 135 -11.13 9.46 2.29
C ASN A 135 -11.14 8.06 2.92
N TYR A 136 -10.15 7.24 2.60
CA TYR A 136 -10.04 5.87 3.12
C TYR A 136 -9.73 5.89 4.62
N ILE A 137 -8.76 6.72 5.02
CA ILE A 137 -8.39 6.84 6.44
C ILE A 137 -9.45 7.55 7.28
N ALA A 138 -10.27 8.43 6.67
CA ALA A 138 -11.41 9.03 7.35
C ALA A 138 -12.45 7.99 7.75
N LEU A 139 -12.78 7.06 6.85
CA LEU A 139 -13.79 6.03 7.12
C LEU A 139 -13.31 5.01 8.17
N SER A 140 -12.01 4.71 8.21
CA SER A 140 -11.41 3.84 9.23
C SER A 140 -11.34 4.47 10.64
N GLY A 141 -11.64 5.78 10.77
CA GLY A 141 -11.46 6.55 12.00
C GLY A 141 -10.03 7.02 12.26
N ALA A 142 -9.04 6.57 11.47
CA ALA A 142 -7.65 6.94 11.64
C ALA A 142 -7.42 8.45 11.51
N LEU A 143 -8.09 9.12 10.55
CA LEU A 143 -7.96 10.57 10.41
C LEU A 143 -8.50 11.33 11.63
N HIS A 144 -9.64 10.90 12.18
CA HIS A 144 -10.25 11.55 13.35
C HIS A 144 -9.39 11.40 14.60
N ALA A 145 -8.60 10.34 14.72
CA ALA A 145 -7.74 10.09 15.87
C ALA A 145 -6.48 10.98 15.92
N MET A 146 -6.23 11.82 14.89
CA MET A 146 -5.00 12.59 14.75
C MET A 146 -5.23 14.09 14.91
N GLY A 147 -4.31 14.78 15.58
CA GLY A 147 -4.30 16.25 15.68
C GLY A 147 -5.06 16.81 16.88
N GLU A 148 -5.28 18.12 16.87
CA GLU A 148 -5.80 18.85 18.02
C GLU A 148 -7.33 18.82 18.10
N PRO A 149 -7.91 18.88 19.32
CA PRO A 149 -9.36 18.80 19.51
C PRO A 149 -10.14 20.01 18.95
N ASP A 150 -9.50 21.17 18.84
CA ASP A 150 -10.14 22.45 18.52
C ASP A 150 -10.17 22.81 17.02
N ARG A 151 -9.63 21.94 16.17
CA ARG A 151 -9.55 22.16 14.72
C ARG A 151 -9.68 20.86 13.93
N PRO A 152 -9.95 20.94 12.61
CA PRO A 152 -9.94 19.75 11.74
C PRO A 152 -8.59 19.02 11.81
N PRO A 153 -8.61 17.67 11.78
CA PRO A 153 -7.39 16.87 11.80
C PRO A 153 -6.55 17.15 10.55
N ARG A 154 -5.22 17.18 10.73
CA ARG A 154 -4.29 17.31 9.61
C ARG A 154 -4.10 15.93 8.96
N PRO A 155 -4.12 15.82 7.62
CA PRO A 155 -3.82 14.56 6.96
C PRO A 155 -2.38 14.11 7.29
N PRO A 156 -2.15 12.83 7.63
CA PRO A 156 -0.84 12.29 8.00
C PRO A 156 0.02 11.99 6.76
N LEU A 157 0.10 12.94 5.83
CA LEU A 157 0.55 12.70 4.47
C LEU A 157 -0.25 11.52 3.87
N ASN A 158 0.40 10.62 3.12
CA ASN A 158 -0.18 9.36 2.65
C ASN A 158 0.36 8.13 3.41
N LEU A 159 0.96 8.35 4.60
CA LEU A 159 1.64 7.29 5.34
C LEU A 159 0.67 6.22 5.86
N VAL A 160 -0.57 6.62 6.14
CA VAL A 160 -1.56 5.75 6.79
C VAL A 160 -2.39 4.98 5.78
N GLY A 161 -2.93 5.65 4.76
CA GLY A 161 -3.78 5.01 3.75
C GLY A 161 -2.95 4.29 2.69
N ASP A 162 -2.26 5.04 1.83
CA ASP A 162 -1.48 4.48 0.72
C ASP A 162 -0.41 3.51 1.23
N TYR A 163 0.43 3.93 2.18
CA TYR A 163 1.59 3.12 2.55
C TYR A 163 1.22 2.04 3.58
N GLY A 164 0.76 2.46 4.76
CA GLY A 164 0.43 1.53 5.84
C GLY A 164 -0.74 0.60 5.50
N GLY A 165 -1.89 1.17 5.14
CA GLY A 165 -3.12 0.43 4.86
C GLY A 165 -3.14 -0.22 3.47
N GLY A 166 -2.43 0.34 2.50
CA GLY A 166 -2.40 -0.18 1.13
C GLY A 166 -1.18 -1.04 0.86
N ALA A 167 -0.02 -0.40 0.68
CA ALA A 167 1.18 -1.03 0.18
C ALA A 167 1.72 -2.12 1.11
N LEU A 168 1.77 -1.88 2.42
CA LEU A 168 2.26 -2.89 3.37
C LEU A 168 1.30 -4.09 3.47
N MET A 169 -0.02 -3.88 3.33
CA MET A 169 -0.99 -4.98 3.27
C MET A 169 -0.86 -5.77 1.97
N LEU A 170 -0.69 -5.10 0.84
CA LEU A 170 -0.40 -5.73 -0.45
C LEU A 170 0.90 -6.55 -0.39
N LEU A 171 1.98 -5.97 0.13
CA LEU A 171 3.27 -6.65 0.31
C LEU A 171 3.13 -7.89 1.18
N THR A 172 2.41 -7.78 2.30
CA THR A 172 2.16 -8.92 3.20
C THR A 172 1.45 -10.05 2.46
N GLY A 173 0.39 -9.74 1.72
CA GLY A 173 -0.35 -10.73 0.94
C GLY A 173 0.47 -11.33 -0.20
N VAL A 174 1.23 -10.51 -0.94
CA VAL A 174 2.08 -10.98 -2.05
C VAL A 174 3.17 -11.91 -1.54
N LEU A 175 3.86 -11.55 -0.46
CA LEU A 175 4.91 -12.39 0.13
C LEU A 175 4.32 -13.70 0.67
N ALA A 176 3.16 -13.66 1.34
CA ALA A 176 2.47 -14.86 1.81
C ALA A 176 2.04 -15.76 0.62
N GLY A 177 1.50 -15.16 -0.44
CA GLY A 177 1.13 -15.87 -1.66
C GLY A 177 2.32 -16.51 -2.36
N LEU A 178 3.47 -15.84 -2.40
CA LEU A 178 4.70 -16.39 -3.00
C LEU A 178 5.21 -17.59 -2.19
N LEU A 179 5.13 -17.53 -0.86
CA LEU A 179 5.45 -18.66 0.02
C LEU A 179 4.49 -19.84 -0.20
N GLU A 180 3.19 -19.57 -0.29
CA GLU A 180 2.19 -20.61 -0.58
C GLU A 180 2.44 -21.24 -1.96
N ALA A 181 2.65 -20.44 -3.00
CA ALA A 181 2.88 -20.92 -4.37
C ALA A 181 4.12 -21.80 -4.49
N ARG A 182 5.19 -21.50 -3.73
CA ARG A 182 6.39 -22.36 -3.68
C ARG A 182 6.09 -23.75 -3.13
N SER A 183 5.21 -23.86 -2.14
CA SER A 183 4.89 -25.14 -1.50
C SER A 183 3.78 -25.93 -2.21
N THR A 184 2.81 -25.23 -2.81
CA THR A 184 1.59 -25.85 -3.37
C THR A 184 1.58 -25.89 -4.89
N GLY A 185 2.43 -25.10 -5.55
CA GLY A 185 2.35 -24.86 -6.99
C GLY A 185 1.13 -24.05 -7.41
N ARG A 186 0.43 -23.38 -6.49
CA ARG A 186 -0.74 -22.54 -6.77
C ARG A 186 -0.58 -21.14 -6.19
N GLY A 187 -0.77 -20.13 -7.02
CA GLY A 187 -0.80 -18.74 -6.60
C GLY A 187 -2.14 -18.32 -6.01
N ARG A 188 -2.21 -17.04 -5.62
CA ARG A 188 -3.41 -16.42 -5.03
C ARG A 188 -3.66 -15.05 -5.62
N VAL A 189 -4.93 -14.67 -5.61
CA VAL A 189 -5.34 -13.28 -5.78
C VAL A 189 -5.32 -12.61 -4.41
N VAL A 190 -4.51 -11.56 -4.28
CA VAL A 190 -4.47 -10.69 -3.10
C VAL A 190 -5.22 -9.42 -3.47
N ASP A 191 -6.40 -9.23 -2.89
CA ASP A 191 -7.16 -7.98 -2.98
C ASP A 191 -6.96 -7.18 -1.70
N ALA A 192 -6.11 -6.16 -1.75
CA ALA A 192 -5.92 -5.23 -0.65
C ALA A 192 -6.80 -3.98 -0.86
N ALA A 193 -7.29 -3.44 0.24
CA ALA A 193 -8.03 -2.18 0.27
C ALA A 193 -7.41 -1.23 1.29
N MET A 194 -7.12 0.01 0.89
CA MET A 194 -6.54 1.01 1.80
C MET A 194 -7.45 1.28 3.00
N THR A 195 -8.77 1.27 2.79
CA THR A 195 -9.75 1.44 3.89
C THR A 195 -9.68 0.29 4.90
N ASP A 196 -9.56 -0.95 4.43
CA ASP A 196 -9.49 -2.14 5.28
C ASP A 196 -8.16 -2.18 6.04
N GLY A 197 -7.05 -1.95 5.33
CA GLY A 197 -5.73 -1.90 5.96
C GLY A 197 -5.61 -0.77 6.97
N SER A 198 -6.18 0.40 6.69
CA SER A 198 -6.22 1.51 7.65
C SER A 198 -7.04 1.15 8.90
N ALA A 199 -8.15 0.42 8.73
CA ALA A 199 -8.91 -0.10 9.86
C ALA A 199 -8.12 -1.15 10.66
N VAL A 200 -7.35 -2.01 10.00
CA VAL A 200 -6.44 -2.96 10.65
C VAL A 200 -5.37 -2.22 11.47
N LEU A 201 -4.79 -1.13 10.96
CA LEU A 201 -3.84 -0.31 11.72
C LEU A 201 -4.49 0.32 12.97
N MET A 202 -5.81 0.53 12.97
CA MET A 202 -6.55 1.06 14.11
C MET A 202 -6.91 0.02 15.17
N SER A 203 -6.56 -1.27 14.99
CA SER A 203 -7.00 -2.37 15.86
C SER A 203 -6.76 -2.15 17.35
N LEU A 204 -5.62 -1.59 17.74
CA LEU A 204 -5.32 -1.29 19.15
C LEU A 204 -6.33 -0.29 19.73
N PHE A 205 -6.62 0.78 19.00
CA PHE A 205 -7.51 1.85 19.47
C PHE A 205 -8.96 1.38 19.52
N GLN A 206 -9.38 0.55 18.55
CA GLN A 206 -10.68 -0.11 18.58
C GLN A 206 -10.81 -1.02 19.81
N ALA A 207 -9.76 -1.78 20.15
CA ALA A 207 -9.75 -2.62 21.34
C ALA A 207 -9.78 -1.81 22.65
N LEU A 208 -9.09 -0.67 22.71
CA LEU A 208 -9.16 0.24 23.86
C LEU A 208 -10.55 0.86 24.01
N GLY A 209 -11.18 1.28 22.90
CA GLY A 209 -12.56 1.79 22.89
C GLY A 209 -13.57 0.76 23.41
N ALA A 210 -13.47 -0.49 22.93
CA ALA A 210 -14.32 -1.59 23.41
C ALA A 210 -14.17 -1.88 24.92
N ARG A 211 -13.05 -1.48 25.53
CA ARG A 211 -12.78 -1.62 26.98
C ARG A 211 -13.08 -0.35 27.78
N GLY A 212 -13.59 0.71 27.14
CA GLY A 212 -13.79 2.02 27.78
C GLY A 212 -12.48 2.73 28.14
N LEU A 213 -11.36 2.32 27.55
CA LEU A 213 -10.02 2.88 27.77
C LEU A 213 -9.62 3.89 26.70
N TRP A 214 -10.54 4.22 25.79
CA TRP A 214 -10.34 5.21 24.74
C TRP A 214 -11.52 6.19 24.70
N SER A 215 -11.22 7.48 24.66
CA SER A 215 -12.17 8.57 24.44
C SER A 215 -12.18 8.98 22.98
N GLU A 216 -13.37 9.28 22.44
CA GLU A 216 -13.51 9.88 21.10
C GLU A 216 -13.04 11.34 21.04
N ALA A 217 -12.84 11.98 22.19
CA ALA A 217 -12.23 13.31 22.26
C ALA A 217 -10.73 13.22 21.94
N ARG A 218 -10.29 13.92 20.90
CA ARG A 218 -8.86 14.01 20.54
C ARG A 218 -8.06 14.67 21.66
N GLY A 219 -6.84 14.19 21.84
CA GLY A 219 -5.90 14.71 22.84
C GLY A 219 -6.33 14.40 24.27
N ALA A 220 -7.18 13.39 24.48
CA ALA A 220 -7.61 12.92 25.79
C ALA A 220 -7.01 11.54 26.15
N ASN A 221 -6.28 10.92 25.22
CA ASN A 221 -5.80 9.55 25.33
C ASN A 221 -4.28 9.47 25.52
N LEU A 222 -3.79 8.26 25.81
CA LEU A 222 -2.37 8.00 26.02
C LEU A 222 -1.52 8.28 24.77
N LEU A 223 -2.06 8.00 23.57
CA LEU A 223 -1.31 7.95 22.31
C LEU A 223 -1.75 8.99 21.27
N ASP A 224 -2.56 9.97 21.66
CA ASP A 224 -3.06 11.03 20.76
C ASP A 224 -2.64 12.44 21.21
N GLY A 225 -1.74 12.53 22.18
CA GLY A 225 -1.29 13.79 22.78
C GLY A 225 -2.00 14.18 24.07
N GLY A 226 -2.88 13.35 24.64
CA GLY A 226 -3.44 13.59 25.96
C GLY A 226 -2.43 13.44 27.11
N ALA A 227 -1.51 12.49 27.00
CA ALA A 227 -0.44 12.32 27.98
C ALA A 227 0.70 13.34 27.79
N PRO A 228 1.26 13.94 28.87
CA PRO A 228 2.36 14.89 28.76
C PRO A 228 3.60 14.33 28.04
N PHE A 229 3.88 13.03 28.22
CA PHE A 229 4.99 12.35 27.55
C PHE A 229 4.68 11.89 26.12
N TYR A 230 3.45 12.05 25.63
CA TYR A 230 3.04 11.72 24.26
C TYR A 230 2.54 12.94 23.47
N ARG A 231 2.74 14.16 23.99
CA ARG A 231 2.30 15.42 23.37
C ARG A 231 3.44 16.13 22.65
N CYS A 232 3.10 16.84 21.57
CA CYS A 232 4.01 17.77 20.89
C CYS A 232 3.99 19.15 21.58
N TYR A 233 5.17 19.74 21.79
CA TYR A 233 5.32 21.08 22.39
C TYR A 233 5.97 22.05 21.40
N ALA A 234 5.58 23.32 21.47
CA ALA A 234 6.23 24.36 20.68
C ALA A 234 7.67 24.60 21.18
N GLY A 235 8.64 24.59 20.28
CA GLY A 235 10.04 24.91 20.55
C GLY A 235 10.56 26.03 19.63
N ASN A 236 11.68 26.66 20.02
CA ASN A 236 12.24 27.84 19.32
C ASN A 236 12.85 27.54 17.94
N SER A 237 13.02 26.27 17.58
CA SER A 237 13.38 25.80 16.24
C SER A 237 12.73 24.43 16.08
N ILE A 238 12.13 24.16 14.93
CA ILE A 238 11.23 23.03 14.66
C ILE A 238 11.82 21.72 15.21
N ALA A 239 11.36 21.30 16.38
CA ALA A 239 11.73 20.06 17.04
C ALA A 239 10.49 19.54 17.78
N VAL A 240 10.04 18.34 17.40
CA VAL A 240 8.94 17.64 18.03
C VAL A 240 9.51 16.68 19.08
N GLN A 241 9.07 16.92 20.32
CA GLN A 241 9.05 16.08 21.54
C GLN A 241 10.32 15.86 22.38
N PHE A 242 10.24 16.23 23.66
CA PHE A 242 10.82 15.49 24.79
C PHE A 242 10.00 15.71 26.07
N ALA A 243 9.58 14.63 26.72
CA ALA A 243 9.56 14.56 28.18
C ALA A 243 10.27 13.26 28.55
N GLY A 244 11.52 13.39 29.01
CA GLY A 244 12.27 12.29 29.58
C GLY A 244 11.50 11.68 30.76
N LEU A 245 11.65 10.37 30.94
CA LEU A 245 11.24 9.66 32.14
C LEU A 245 11.92 10.28 33.37
N ALA A 246 11.31 11.30 33.97
CA ALA A 246 11.62 11.72 35.31
C ALA A 246 10.57 11.06 36.23
N GLY A 247 10.95 9.93 36.84
CA GLY A 247 10.24 9.38 38.00
C GLY A 247 9.34 8.17 37.74
N ALA A 248 9.85 7.08 37.17
CA ALA A 248 9.35 5.76 37.52
C ALA A 248 9.92 5.36 38.89
N SER A 249 9.40 5.98 39.96
CA SER A 249 9.57 5.53 41.33
C SER A 249 8.20 5.54 41.99
N GLY A 250 7.52 4.39 41.91
CA GLY A 250 6.32 4.13 42.70
C GLY A 250 5.18 3.48 41.92
N ALA A 251 5.32 2.19 41.62
CA ALA A 251 4.26 1.19 41.73
C ALA A 251 4.84 -0.18 41.36
N VAL A 252 5.16 -0.95 42.39
CA VAL A 252 5.18 -2.42 42.36
C VAL A 252 3.75 -2.91 42.45
#